data_AF-A0A455U152-F1
#
_entry.id   AF-A0A455U152-F1
#
_cell.length_a   1.000
_cell.length_b   1.000
_cell.length_c   1.000
_cell.angle_alpha   90.00
_cell.angle_beta   90.00
_cell.angle_gamma   90.00
#
_symmetry.space_group_name_H-M   'P 1'
#
loop_
_entity.id
_entity.type
_entity.pdbx_description
1 polymer ?
#
loop_
_entity_poly.entity_id
_entity_poly.type
_entity_poly.pdbx_seq_one_letter_code
_entity_poly.pdbx_strand_id
1 'polypeptide(L)'
;MITGITPQKAQRHGLPEAEFAGEIQRHMSEPGTCVVGYNSLRFDDEVSRHLFYRNLLDPYSREWQNGNSRWDLIDVVRAFYALRPDGIEWPLREDGAPSFKLEHLTAANGIAHEGAHDAVADVRATIALARLLKERNAKLFDYLLGLRGKRAVAKQLDLPGAKPLLHISRRYPASRGCSALVMPLAEHPTNPNGVIVYDLSVDPRDMLSMSAEQIRERVFVSQQDLAEGEARIPLKVIHINRCPVVFPASALKDVEGPRQVSTGPSLNAWAWM
;
A
#
# COMPACT_ATOMS: atom_id res chain seq x y z
N MET A 1 3.28 19.88 19.22
CA MET A 1 3.90 19.36 17.97
C MET A 1 4.02 17.85 18.06
N ILE A 2 3.95 17.14 16.93
CA ILE A 2 3.80 15.67 16.85
C ILE A 2 5.02 14.90 17.40
N THR A 3 6.25 15.27 17.01
CA THR A 3 7.46 14.49 17.35
C THR A 3 8.15 14.89 18.65
N GLY A 4 7.89 16.10 19.16
CA GLY A 4 8.59 16.64 20.33
C GLY A 4 10.11 16.84 20.16
N ILE A 5 10.68 16.65 18.95
CA ILE A 5 12.10 16.85 18.67
C ILE A 5 12.33 18.27 18.17
N THR A 6 13.02 19.09 18.95
CA THR A 6 13.39 20.47 18.56
C THR A 6 14.67 20.48 17.72
N PRO A 7 14.90 21.54 16.92
CA PRO A 7 16.17 21.72 16.21
C PRO A 7 17.38 21.70 17.16
N GLN A 8 17.26 22.28 18.37
CA GLN A 8 18.34 22.29 19.36
C GLN A 8 18.66 20.89 19.88
N LYS A 9 17.63 20.05 20.08
CA LYS A 9 17.81 18.65 20.47
C LYS A 9 18.49 17.86 19.33
N ALA A 10 18.02 18.05 18.10
CA ALA A 10 18.62 17.41 16.92
C ALA A 10 20.08 17.84 16.71
N GLN A 11 20.40 19.12 16.90
CA GLN A 11 21.78 19.62 16.79
C GLN A 11 22.69 19.07 17.90
N ARG A 12 22.18 18.91 19.13
CA ARG A 12 22.97 18.42 20.28
C ARG A 12 23.23 16.92 20.24
N HIS A 13 22.29 16.14 19.71
CA HIS A 13 22.33 14.67 19.77
C HIS A 13 22.46 13.99 18.40
N GLY A 14 22.45 14.77 17.31
CA GLY A 14 22.52 14.26 15.94
C GLY A 14 23.94 14.21 15.38
N LEU A 15 24.01 13.83 14.12
CA LEU A 15 25.21 13.81 13.29
C LEU A 15 25.06 14.83 12.14
N PRO A 16 26.15 15.31 11.54
CA PRO A 16 26.11 15.96 10.23
C PRO A 16 25.36 15.10 9.20
N GLU A 17 24.60 15.72 8.29
CA GLU A 17 23.71 14.97 7.36
C GLU A 17 24.48 13.92 6.54
N ALA A 18 25.72 14.22 6.13
CA ALA A 18 26.57 13.28 5.39
C ALA A 18 26.95 12.03 6.19
N GLU A 19 27.31 12.19 7.46
CA GLU A 19 27.62 11.07 8.36
C GLU A 19 26.37 10.25 8.66
N PHE A 20 25.24 10.93 8.92
CA PHE A 20 23.95 10.27 9.11
C PHE A 20 23.53 9.47 7.87
N ALA A 21 23.68 10.05 6.66
CA ALA A 21 23.38 9.36 5.41
C ALA A 21 24.28 8.12 5.21
N GLY A 22 25.57 8.23 5.55
CA GLY A 22 26.51 7.11 5.51
C GLY A 22 26.09 5.95 6.42
N GLU A 23 25.72 6.23 7.68
CA GLU A 23 25.27 5.19 8.62
C GLU A 23 23.97 4.51 8.17
N ILE A 24 22.99 5.28 7.71
CA ILE A 24 21.73 4.73 7.20
C ILE A 24 21.98 3.87 5.95
N GLN A 25 22.80 4.35 5.01
CA GLN A 25 23.13 3.60 3.80
C GLN A 25 23.86 2.29 4.14
N ARG A 26 24.80 2.33 5.09
CA ARG A 26 25.56 1.14 5.53
C ARG A 26 24.63 0.04 6.03
N HIS A 27 23.72 0.37 6.93
CA HIS A 27 22.76 -0.60 7.48
C HIS A 27 21.75 -1.09 6.44
N MET A 28 21.24 -0.20 5.58
CA MET A 28 20.26 -0.59 4.56
C MET A 28 20.87 -1.39 3.39
N SER A 29 22.19 -1.34 3.21
CA SER A 29 22.90 -1.96 2.09
C SER A 29 23.59 -3.28 2.44
N GLU A 30 23.44 -3.79 3.67
CA GLU A 30 23.93 -5.12 4.03
C GLU A 30 23.34 -6.17 3.05
N PRO A 31 24.15 -7.08 2.47
CA PRO A 31 23.67 -8.05 1.48
C PRO A 31 22.51 -8.92 1.98
N GLY A 32 21.48 -9.09 1.14
CA GLY A 32 20.28 -9.87 1.46
C GLY A 32 19.25 -9.13 2.32
N THR A 33 19.43 -7.85 2.60
CA THR A 33 18.53 -7.08 3.48
C THR A 33 17.20 -6.75 2.81
N CYS A 34 16.11 -7.01 3.52
CA CYS A 34 14.78 -6.48 3.17
C CYS A 34 14.45 -5.30 4.08
N VAL A 35 14.60 -4.08 3.56
CA VAL A 35 14.25 -2.87 4.32
C VAL A 35 12.73 -2.72 4.34
N VAL A 36 12.15 -2.67 5.54
CA VAL A 36 10.69 -2.64 5.74
C VAL A 36 10.32 -1.62 6.80
N GLY A 37 9.15 -1.01 6.63
CA GLY A 37 8.54 -0.13 7.62
C GLY A 37 7.02 -0.16 7.51
N TYR A 38 6.38 0.87 8.08
CA TYR A 38 4.93 1.05 8.04
C TYR A 38 4.58 2.32 7.26
N ASN A 39 4.05 2.16 6.05
CA ASN A 39 3.86 3.22 5.05
C ASN A 39 5.18 3.85 4.55
N SER A 40 6.29 3.10 4.63
CA SER A 40 7.64 3.58 4.30
C SER A 40 7.88 3.82 2.82
N LEU A 41 7.33 2.98 1.92
CA LEU A 41 7.55 3.09 0.47
C LEU A 41 7.08 4.43 -0.11
N ARG A 42 6.19 5.13 0.59
CA ARG A 42 5.57 6.38 0.15
C ARG A 42 6.05 7.59 0.96
N PHE A 43 6.87 7.38 1.98
CA PHE A 43 7.37 8.45 2.84
C PHE A 43 8.85 8.23 3.17
N ASP A 44 9.18 7.33 4.09
CA ASP A 44 10.56 7.12 4.59
C ASP A 44 11.55 6.80 3.47
N ASP A 45 11.15 5.98 2.49
CA ASP A 45 11.99 5.66 1.35
C ASP A 45 12.27 6.87 0.46
N GLU A 46 11.29 7.77 0.31
CA GLU A 46 11.50 9.01 -0.43
C GLU A 46 12.41 9.95 0.37
N VAL A 47 12.30 9.98 1.71
CA VAL A 47 13.25 10.69 2.58
C VAL A 47 14.66 10.13 2.41
N SER A 48 14.85 8.80 2.45
CA SER A 48 16.15 8.15 2.25
C SER A 48 16.72 8.43 0.86
N ARG A 49 15.91 8.39 -0.20
CA ARG A 49 16.37 8.71 -1.56
C ARG A 49 16.88 10.15 -1.67
N HIS A 50 16.16 11.12 -1.11
CA HIS A 50 16.59 12.51 -1.13
C HIS A 50 17.80 12.75 -0.21
N LEU A 51 17.86 12.08 0.94
CA LEU A 51 19.00 12.11 1.85
C LEU A 51 20.27 11.61 1.14
N PHE A 52 20.21 10.46 0.48
CA PHE A 52 21.32 9.90 -0.27
C PHE A 52 21.72 10.78 -1.45
N TYR A 53 20.74 11.27 -2.21
CA TYR A 53 20.98 12.18 -3.34
C TYR A 53 21.75 13.44 -2.92
N ARG A 54 21.33 14.12 -1.85
CA ARG A 54 22.00 15.34 -1.35
C ARG A 54 23.40 15.07 -0.84
N ASN A 55 23.68 13.85 -0.40
CA ASN A 55 24.97 13.44 0.17
C ASN A 55 25.80 12.57 -0.78
N LEU A 56 25.52 12.66 -2.09
CA LEU A 56 26.30 12.01 -3.17
C LEU A 56 26.38 10.48 -3.07
N LEU A 57 25.37 9.85 -2.45
CA LEU A 57 25.19 8.41 -2.39
C LEU A 57 24.14 7.97 -3.42
N ASP A 58 24.28 6.77 -3.99
CA ASP A 58 23.29 6.25 -4.94
C ASP A 58 21.92 6.05 -4.24
N PRO A 59 20.85 6.76 -4.67
CA PRO A 59 19.56 6.75 -3.97
C PRO A 59 18.81 5.40 -3.99
N TYR A 60 19.18 4.49 -4.90
CA TYR A 60 18.39 3.31 -5.23
C TYR A 60 19.12 1.98 -5.03
N SER A 61 20.45 1.98 -5.02
CA SER A 61 21.31 0.79 -4.95
C SER A 61 20.91 -0.16 -3.81
N ARG A 62 20.70 0.38 -2.61
CA ARG A 62 20.24 -0.37 -1.42
C ARG A 62 18.91 -1.11 -1.61
N GLU A 63 18.10 -0.71 -2.59
CA GLU A 63 16.77 -1.27 -2.84
C GLU A 63 16.80 -2.58 -3.64
N TRP A 64 17.94 -2.92 -4.27
CA TRP A 64 18.02 -4.06 -5.21
C TRP A 64 19.40 -4.74 -5.35
N GLN A 65 20.51 -4.04 -5.10
CA GLN A 65 21.85 -4.63 -5.22
C GLN A 65 22.07 -5.71 -4.16
N ASN A 66 22.94 -6.67 -4.45
CA ASN A 66 23.35 -7.72 -3.50
C ASN A 66 22.18 -8.56 -2.93
N GLY A 67 21.10 -8.70 -3.68
CA GLY A 67 19.91 -9.44 -3.24
C GLY A 67 19.01 -8.64 -2.29
N ASN A 68 19.26 -7.34 -2.11
CA ASN A 68 18.44 -6.49 -1.26
C ASN A 68 17.05 -6.26 -1.86
N SER A 69 16.12 -5.89 -1.00
CA SER A 69 14.74 -5.62 -1.38
C SER A 69 14.10 -4.63 -0.41
N ARG A 70 12.87 -4.24 -0.73
CA ARG A 70 12.04 -3.41 0.14
C ARG A 70 10.68 -4.04 0.35
N TRP A 71 10.01 -3.64 1.41
CA TRP A 71 8.63 -4.04 1.70
C TRP A 71 7.92 -3.00 2.57
N ASP A 72 6.60 -3.09 2.67
CA ASP A 72 5.79 -2.14 3.45
C ASP A 72 4.60 -2.84 4.07
N LEU A 73 4.51 -2.77 5.40
CA LEU A 73 3.51 -3.51 6.15
C LEU A 73 2.10 -2.92 6.02
N ILE A 74 1.93 -1.66 5.59
CA ILE A 74 0.61 -1.03 5.54
C ILE A 74 -0.35 -1.74 4.57
N ASP A 75 0.14 -2.11 3.37
CA ASP A 75 -0.70 -2.80 2.38
C ASP A 75 -0.84 -4.30 2.71
N VAL A 76 0.10 -4.87 3.50
CA VAL A 76 -0.02 -6.23 4.08
C VAL A 76 -1.17 -6.27 5.09
N VAL A 77 -1.22 -5.30 6.01
CA VAL A 77 -2.29 -5.18 7.00
C VAL A 77 -3.66 -5.05 6.32
N ARG A 78 -3.77 -4.20 5.29
CA ARG A 78 -5.00 -4.08 4.48
C ARG A 78 -5.38 -5.41 3.82
N ALA A 79 -4.39 -6.19 3.37
CA ALA A 79 -4.63 -7.50 2.78
C ALA A 79 -5.17 -8.51 3.77
N PHE A 80 -4.63 -8.53 4.98
CA PHE A 80 -5.16 -9.36 6.06
C PHE A 80 -6.59 -8.98 6.40
N TYR A 81 -6.89 -7.69 6.58
CA TYR A 81 -8.26 -7.23 6.82
C TYR A 81 -9.22 -7.66 5.70
N ALA A 82 -8.84 -7.48 4.43
CA ALA A 82 -9.71 -7.74 3.30
C ALA A 82 -9.94 -9.24 3.04
N LEU A 83 -8.97 -10.09 3.33
CA LEU A 83 -8.99 -11.50 2.91
C LEU A 83 -9.06 -12.50 4.06
N ARG A 84 -8.30 -12.28 5.13
CA ARG A 84 -8.16 -13.22 6.26
C ARG A 84 -8.10 -12.44 7.58
N PRO A 85 -9.20 -11.76 7.95
CA PRO A 85 -9.24 -10.88 9.10
C PRO A 85 -9.30 -11.61 10.45
N ASP A 86 -9.64 -12.90 10.46
CA ASP A 86 -9.91 -13.64 11.68
C ASP A 86 -8.67 -13.75 12.58
N GLY A 87 -8.88 -13.59 13.89
CA GLY A 87 -7.81 -13.61 14.89
C GLY A 87 -7.03 -12.29 15.04
N ILE A 88 -7.46 -11.22 14.37
CA ILE A 88 -6.91 -9.87 14.52
C ILE A 88 -8.06 -8.92 14.86
N GLU A 89 -7.86 -8.09 15.87
CA GLU A 89 -8.80 -7.04 16.23
C GLU A 89 -8.61 -5.83 15.32
N TRP A 90 -9.69 -5.42 14.64
CA TRP A 90 -9.67 -4.37 13.64
C TRP A 90 -10.37 -3.11 14.18
N PRO A 91 -9.62 -2.10 14.63
CA PRO A 91 -10.21 -0.89 15.20
C PRO A 91 -11.01 -0.14 14.13
N LEU A 92 -12.17 0.39 14.52
CA LEU A 92 -13.01 1.20 13.66
C LEU A 92 -12.78 2.69 13.94
N ARG A 93 -12.99 3.52 12.92
CA ARG A 93 -13.06 4.98 13.02
C ARG A 93 -14.48 5.39 13.42
N GLU A 94 -14.66 6.67 13.72
CA GLU A 94 -15.97 7.27 14.01
C GLU A 94 -16.99 7.07 12.87
N ASP A 95 -16.51 7.01 11.62
CA ASP A 95 -17.34 6.74 10.43
C ASP A 95 -17.66 5.25 10.21
N GLY A 96 -17.27 4.37 11.14
CA GLY A 96 -17.46 2.92 11.05
C GLY A 96 -16.49 2.20 10.11
N ALA A 97 -15.63 2.92 9.38
CA ALA A 97 -14.62 2.31 8.52
C ALA A 97 -13.42 1.80 9.34
N PRO A 98 -12.72 0.73 8.89
CA PRO A 98 -11.55 0.23 9.58
C PRO A 98 -10.42 1.27 9.60
N SER A 99 -9.69 1.31 10.71
CA SER A 99 -8.49 2.13 10.86
C SER A 99 -7.24 1.30 10.67
N PHE A 100 -6.37 1.76 9.76
CA PHE A 100 -5.05 1.16 9.51
C PHE A 100 -3.93 2.08 10.03
N LYS A 101 -4.17 2.72 11.17
CA LYS A 101 -3.15 3.46 11.89
C LYS A 101 -2.42 2.51 12.82
N LEU A 102 -1.09 2.62 12.91
CA LEU A 102 -0.28 1.68 13.69
C LEU A 102 -0.65 1.74 15.18
N GLU A 103 -0.84 2.94 15.71
CA GLU A 103 -1.27 3.19 17.09
C GLU A 103 -2.64 2.58 17.41
N HIS A 104 -3.59 2.62 16.46
CA HIS A 104 -4.91 2.02 16.66
C HIS A 104 -4.84 0.49 16.63
N LEU A 105 -4.10 -0.08 15.68
CA LEU A 105 -3.96 -1.54 15.54
C LEU A 105 -3.23 -2.16 16.73
N THR A 106 -2.16 -1.51 17.18
CA THR A 106 -1.41 -1.97 18.35
C THR A 106 -2.25 -1.94 19.62
N ALA A 107 -2.96 -0.85 19.87
CA ALA A 107 -3.89 -0.75 21.00
C ALA A 107 -4.97 -1.82 20.97
N ALA A 108 -5.61 -2.05 19.82
CA ALA A 108 -6.67 -3.05 19.67
C ALA A 108 -6.19 -4.49 19.87
N ASN A 109 -4.91 -4.79 19.58
CA ASN A 109 -4.36 -6.14 19.63
C ASN A 109 -3.44 -6.37 20.85
N GLY A 110 -3.47 -5.50 21.86
CA GLY A 110 -2.67 -5.65 23.07
C GLY A 110 -1.16 -5.58 22.85
N ILE A 111 -0.71 -4.89 21.79
CA ILE A 111 0.70 -4.69 21.49
C ILE A 111 1.16 -3.41 22.20
N ALA A 112 2.19 -3.53 23.03
CA ALA A 112 2.80 -2.38 23.70
C ALA A 112 3.29 -1.35 22.68
N HIS A 113 2.82 -0.11 22.84
CA HIS A 113 3.16 1.02 21.99
C HIS A 113 3.33 2.29 22.85
N GLU A 114 4.19 2.20 23.85
CA GLU A 114 4.52 3.32 24.73
C GLU A 114 5.36 4.34 23.95
N GLY A 115 4.88 5.59 23.90
CA GLY A 115 5.57 6.69 23.20
C GLY A 115 5.36 6.68 21.68
N ALA A 116 4.11 6.61 21.22
CA ALA A 116 3.80 6.83 19.80
C ALA A 116 4.49 8.10 19.26
N HIS A 117 5.04 8.02 18.04
CA HIS A 117 5.91 9.04 17.43
C HIS A 117 7.34 9.13 17.97
N ASP A 118 7.77 8.16 18.80
CA ASP A 118 9.18 7.80 18.94
C ASP A 118 9.56 6.74 17.88
N ALA A 119 10.66 6.98 17.16
CA ALA A 119 11.06 6.14 16.04
C ALA A 119 11.32 4.69 16.46
N VAL A 120 11.89 4.46 17.66
CA VAL A 120 12.16 3.09 18.14
C VAL A 120 10.87 2.39 18.57
N ALA A 121 9.95 3.11 19.21
CA ALA A 121 8.63 2.58 19.57
C ALA A 121 7.85 2.15 18.31
N ASP A 122 7.79 3.00 17.27
CA ASP A 122 7.12 2.69 16.01
C ASP A 122 7.75 1.48 15.29
N VAL A 123 9.08 1.34 15.33
CA VAL A 123 9.78 0.16 14.78
C VAL A 123 9.41 -1.11 15.55
N ARG A 124 9.41 -1.08 16.89
CA ARG A 124 9.02 -2.23 17.73
C ARG A 124 7.56 -2.62 17.52
N ALA A 125 6.66 -1.64 17.44
CA ALA A 125 5.26 -1.83 17.11
C ALA A 125 5.08 -2.48 15.73
N THR A 126 5.82 -2.01 14.72
CA THR A 126 5.80 -2.58 13.37
C THR A 126 6.26 -4.04 13.37
N ILE A 127 7.34 -4.37 14.09
CA ILE A 127 7.84 -5.75 14.23
C ILE A 127 6.82 -6.65 14.94
N ALA A 128 6.23 -6.18 16.04
CA ALA A 128 5.22 -6.93 16.79
C ALA A 128 3.97 -7.19 15.93
N LEU A 129 3.51 -6.19 15.17
CA LEU A 129 2.40 -6.35 14.24
C LEU A 129 2.73 -7.35 13.13
N ALA A 130 3.95 -7.30 12.56
CA ALA A 130 4.37 -8.28 11.56
C ALA A 130 4.40 -9.72 12.13
N ARG A 131 4.83 -9.90 13.39
CA ARG A 131 4.77 -11.19 14.09
C ARG A 131 3.34 -11.68 14.26
N LEU A 132 2.44 -10.82 14.74
CA LEU A 132 1.03 -11.13 14.88
C LEU A 132 0.43 -11.61 13.53
N LEU A 133 0.66 -10.87 12.45
CA LEU A 133 0.15 -11.24 11.12
C LEU A 133 0.68 -12.62 10.69
N LYS A 134 1.98 -12.87 10.88
CA LYS A 134 2.60 -14.16 10.54
C LYS A 134 2.06 -15.31 11.39
N GLU A 135 1.84 -15.09 12.68
CA GLU A 135 1.27 -16.07 13.61
C GLU A 135 -0.18 -16.43 13.25
N ARG A 136 -0.98 -15.43 12.83
CA ARG A 136 -2.38 -15.67 12.43
C ARG A 136 -2.50 -16.32 11.07
N ASN A 137 -1.68 -15.95 10.09
CA ASN A 137 -1.71 -16.58 8.77
C ASN A 137 -0.35 -16.50 8.05
N ALA A 138 0.53 -17.45 8.38
CA ALA A 138 1.86 -17.54 7.77
C ALA A 138 1.81 -17.67 6.23
N LYS A 139 0.83 -18.42 5.69
CA LYS A 139 0.67 -18.62 4.24
C LYS A 139 0.39 -17.31 3.50
N LEU A 140 -0.53 -16.48 4.02
CA LEU A 140 -0.82 -15.17 3.45
C LEU A 140 0.37 -14.22 3.61
N PHE A 141 1.01 -14.22 4.77
CA PHE A 141 2.20 -13.42 5.03
C PHE A 141 3.33 -13.74 4.03
N ASP A 142 3.66 -15.02 3.85
CA ASP A 142 4.73 -15.48 2.97
C ASP A 142 4.39 -15.21 1.49
N TYR A 143 3.13 -15.34 1.08
CA TYR A 143 2.67 -14.95 -0.25
C TYR A 143 2.91 -13.45 -0.51
N LEU A 144 2.49 -12.59 0.42
CA LEU A 144 2.65 -11.13 0.31
C LEU A 144 4.13 -10.71 0.33
N LEU A 145 4.94 -11.39 1.14
CA LEU A 145 6.39 -11.18 1.17
C LEU A 145 7.01 -11.57 -0.17
N GLY A 146 6.57 -12.67 -0.79
CA GLY A 146 6.99 -13.09 -2.13
C GLY A 146 6.63 -12.09 -3.23
N LEU A 147 5.51 -11.38 -3.08
CA LEU A 147 5.07 -10.32 -3.99
C LEU A 147 5.84 -9.00 -3.88
N ARG A 148 6.78 -8.85 -2.93
CA ARG A 148 7.56 -7.60 -2.82
C ARG A 148 8.42 -7.30 -4.05
N GLY A 149 8.78 -8.33 -4.82
CA GLY A 149 9.62 -8.21 -6.01
C GLY A 149 8.82 -7.96 -7.29
N LYS A 150 9.27 -7.01 -8.13
CA LYS A 150 8.57 -6.61 -9.36
C LYS A 150 8.28 -7.76 -10.34
N ARG A 151 9.17 -8.76 -10.41
CA ARG A 151 9.01 -9.94 -11.28
C ARG A 151 7.85 -10.83 -10.82
N ALA A 152 7.64 -10.96 -9.51
CA ALA A 152 6.54 -11.76 -8.97
C ALA A 152 5.19 -11.07 -9.24
N VAL A 153 5.14 -9.75 -9.07
CA VAL A 153 3.96 -8.92 -9.39
C VAL A 153 3.65 -8.97 -10.88
N ALA A 154 4.64 -8.79 -11.76
CA ALA A 154 4.43 -8.78 -13.20
C ALA A 154 3.78 -10.08 -13.70
N LYS A 155 4.14 -11.24 -13.12
CA LYS A 155 3.51 -12.53 -13.43
C LYS A 155 2.01 -12.61 -13.07
N GLN A 156 1.52 -11.74 -12.20
CA GLN A 156 0.08 -11.67 -11.84
C GLN A 156 -0.70 -10.74 -12.77
N LEU A 157 -0.03 -9.87 -13.51
CA LEU A 157 -0.64 -8.88 -14.40
C LEU A 157 -0.65 -9.40 -15.84
N ASP A 158 -1.68 -10.17 -16.18
CA ASP A 158 -1.88 -10.74 -17.52
C ASP A 158 -2.61 -9.76 -18.43
N LEU A 159 -1.82 -8.95 -19.16
CA LEU A 159 -2.33 -7.97 -20.13
C LEU A 159 -2.98 -8.65 -21.36
N PRO A 160 -2.36 -9.63 -22.05
CA PRO A 160 -2.97 -10.27 -23.21
C PRO A 160 -4.27 -11.02 -22.88
N GLY A 161 -4.33 -11.69 -21.73
CA GLY A 161 -5.52 -12.41 -21.29
C GLY A 161 -6.57 -11.52 -20.62
N ALA A 162 -6.27 -10.24 -20.37
CA ALA A 162 -7.12 -9.28 -19.65
C ALA A 162 -7.73 -9.86 -18.36
N LYS A 163 -6.96 -10.68 -17.64
CA LYS A 163 -7.51 -11.46 -16.53
C LYS A 163 -7.77 -10.56 -15.32
N PRO A 164 -9.00 -10.52 -14.77
CA PRO A 164 -9.28 -9.77 -13.55
C PRO A 164 -8.48 -10.27 -12.36
N LEU A 165 -8.07 -9.33 -11.52
CA LEU A 165 -7.32 -9.58 -10.29
C LEU A 165 -7.82 -8.69 -9.17
N LEU A 166 -7.71 -9.16 -7.94
CA LEU A 166 -7.99 -8.34 -6.77
C LEU A 166 -6.77 -7.45 -6.49
N HIS A 167 -6.98 -6.16 -6.36
CA HIS A 167 -5.94 -5.21 -5.97
C HIS A 167 -6.29 -4.54 -4.64
N ILE A 168 -5.31 -4.47 -3.74
CA ILE A 168 -5.43 -3.83 -2.44
C ILE A 168 -4.57 -2.57 -2.42
N SER A 169 -5.19 -1.45 -2.09
CA SER A 169 -4.56 -0.13 -2.14
C SER A 169 -5.33 0.90 -1.32
N ARG A 170 -4.59 1.83 -0.67
CA ARG A 170 -5.17 3.03 -0.03
C ARG A 170 -6.03 3.90 -0.95
N ARG A 171 -5.93 3.71 -2.27
CA ARG A 171 -6.74 4.45 -3.25
C ARG A 171 -8.19 3.98 -3.29
N TYR A 172 -8.47 2.79 -2.77
CA TYR A 172 -9.83 2.30 -2.56
C TYR A 172 -10.30 2.65 -1.13
N PRO A 173 -11.59 2.97 -0.94
CA PRO A 173 -12.12 3.33 0.37
C PRO A 173 -11.85 2.25 1.43
N ALA A 174 -11.58 2.69 2.66
CA ALA A 174 -11.39 1.79 3.79
C ALA A 174 -12.66 0.96 4.09
N SER A 175 -13.85 1.51 3.83
CA SER A 175 -15.13 0.80 3.91
C SER A 175 -15.22 -0.41 2.98
N ARG A 176 -14.44 -0.44 1.89
CA ARG A 176 -14.29 -1.59 0.97
C ARG A 176 -13.07 -2.47 1.29
N GLY A 177 -12.52 -2.35 2.50
CA GLY A 177 -11.26 -3.01 2.88
C GLY A 177 -10.08 -2.59 2.03
N CYS A 178 -10.10 -1.37 1.49
CA CYS A 178 -9.09 -0.90 0.54
C CYS A 178 -8.91 -1.84 -0.67
N SER A 179 -10.00 -2.43 -1.17
CA SER A 179 -9.93 -3.46 -2.22
C SER A 179 -10.84 -3.18 -3.43
N ALA A 180 -10.39 -3.64 -4.60
CA ALA A 180 -11.17 -3.64 -5.83
C ALA A 180 -10.77 -4.81 -6.73
N LEU A 181 -11.75 -5.38 -7.45
CA LEU A 181 -11.46 -6.21 -8.60
C LEU A 181 -11.09 -5.30 -9.77
N VAL A 182 -9.93 -5.52 -10.36
CA VAL A 182 -9.41 -4.69 -11.45
C VAL A 182 -9.04 -5.52 -12.66
N MET A 183 -9.16 -4.91 -13.84
CA MET A 183 -8.71 -5.50 -15.10
C MET A 183 -7.50 -4.74 -15.62
N PRO A 184 -6.38 -5.41 -15.94
CA PRO A 184 -5.25 -4.78 -16.61
C PRO A 184 -5.64 -4.43 -18.05
N LEU A 185 -5.37 -3.18 -18.45
CA LEU A 185 -5.73 -2.66 -19.77
C LEU A 185 -4.52 -2.40 -20.66
N ALA A 186 -3.49 -1.78 -20.11
CA ALA A 186 -2.31 -1.38 -20.88
C ALA A 186 -1.07 -1.20 -19.99
N GLU A 187 0.11 -1.29 -20.60
CA GLU A 187 1.33 -0.76 -19.99
C GLU A 187 1.28 0.77 -19.95
N HIS A 188 1.93 1.38 -18.96
CA HIS A 188 2.01 2.83 -18.88
C HIS A 188 2.99 3.36 -19.95
N PRO A 189 2.61 4.37 -20.75
CA PRO A 189 3.36 4.76 -21.96
C PRO A 189 4.79 5.25 -21.69
N THR A 190 5.03 5.84 -20.51
CA THR A 190 6.34 6.42 -20.15
C THR A 190 6.97 5.81 -18.91
N ASN A 191 6.28 4.91 -18.21
CA ASN A 191 6.77 4.32 -16.96
C ASN A 191 6.81 2.79 -17.12
N PRO A 192 7.99 2.18 -17.32
CA PRO A 192 8.09 0.74 -17.56
C PRO A 192 7.69 -0.11 -16.33
N ASN A 193 7.49 0.51 -15.17
CA ASN A 193 6.99 -0.18 -13.97
C ASN A 193 5.48 0.04 -13.76
N GLY A 194 4.78 0.71 -14.68
CA GLY A 194 3.36 1.03 -14.55
C GLY A 194 2.48 0.14 -15.41
N VAL A 195 1.41 -0.40 -14.82
CA VAL A 195 0.31 -1.04 -15.55
C VAL A 195 -0.98 -0.31 -15.24
N ILE A 196 -1.67 0.15 -16.27
CA ILE A 196 -2.97 0.81 -16.18
C ILE A 196 -4.03 -0.27 -15.99
N VAL A 197 -4.82 -0.12 -14.93
CA VAL A 197 -5.93 -1.01 -14.58
C VAL A 197 -7.23 -0.22 -14.43
N TYR A 198 -8.34 -0.89 -14.67
CA TYR A 198 -9.69 -0.35 -14.49
C TYR A 198 -10.39 -1.03 -13.32
N ASP A 199 -11.04 -0.26 -12.43
CA ASP A 199 -11.87 -0.80 -11.34
C ASP A 199 -13.20 -1.31 -11.88
N LEU A 200 -13.40 -2.63 -11.82
CA LEU A 200 -14.58 -3.30 -12.35
C LEU A 200 -15.86 -3.08 -11.52
N SER A 201 -15.78 -2.37 -10.39
CA SER A 201 -16.98 -1.96 -9.63
C SER A 201 -17.76 -0.81 -10.26
N VAL A 202 -17.24 -0.21 -11.33
CA VAL A 202 -17.83 0.95 -12.02
C VAL A 202 -18.13 0.59 -13.47
N ASP A 203 -19.34 0.93 -13.92
CA ASP A 203 -19.79 0.71 -15.28
C ASP A 203 -18.87 1.42 -16.31
N PRO A 204 -18.27 0.70 -17.27
CA PRO A 204 -17.35 1.28 -18.24
C PRO A 204 -18.04 2.03 -19.39
N ARG A 205 -19.37 1.97 -19.53
CA ARG A 205 -20.10 2.57 -20.67
C ARG A 205 -19.75 4.04 -20.89
N ASP A 206 -19.67 4.82 -19.81
CA ASP A 206 -19.29 6.24 -19.88
C ASP A 206 -17.91 6.41 -20.51
N MET A 207 -16.89 5.70 -19.99
CA MET A 207 -15.52 5.78 -20.51
C MET A 207 -15.44 5.30 -21.96
N LEU A 208 -16.14 4.23 -22.32
CA LEU A 208 -16.14 3.66 -23.67
C LEU A 208 -16.80 4.59 -24.70
N SER A 209 -17.65 5.52 -24.26
CA SER A 209 -18.28 6.53 -25.12
C SER A 209 -17.44 7.80 -25.32
N MET A 210 -16.35 7.96 -24.58
CA MET A 210 -15.49 9.16 -24.61
C MET A 210 -14.34 9.06 -25.60
N SER A 211 -13.90 10.21 -26.13
CA SER A 211 -12.64 10.33 -26.86
C SER A 211 -11.43 10.27 -25.93
N ALA A 212 -10.24 10.03 -26.47
CA ALA A 212 -9.00 10.00 -25.69
C ALA A 212 -8.72 11.35 -24.98
N GLU A 213 -9.08 12.47 -25.61
CA GLU A 213 -8.95 13.81 -25.05
C GLU A 213 -9.87 14.01 -23.84
N GLN A 214 -11.13 13.58 -23.95
CA GLN A 214 -12.10 13.63 -22.86
C GLN A 214 -11.67 12.74 -21.69
N ILE A 215 -11.18 11.53 -21.98
CA ILE A 215 -10.63 10.63 -20.96
C ILE A 215 -9.46 11.30 -20.24
N ARG A 216 -8.52 11.89 -21.00
CA ARG A 216 -7.35 12.58 -20.45
C ARG A 216 -7.76 13.70 -19.51
N GLU A 217 -8.69 14.55 -19.92
CA GLU A 217 -9.21 15.64 -19.09
C GLU A 217 -9.82 15.09 -17.79
N ARG A 218 -10.75 14.13 -17.90
CA ARG A 218 -11.48 13.58 -16.76
C ARG A 218 -10.63 12.77 -15.78
N VAL A 219 -9.50 12.21 -16.22
CA VAL A 219 -8.55 11.51 -15.33
C VAL A 219 -7.76 12.48 -14.46
N PHE A 220 -7.46 13.70 -14.93
CA PHE A 220 -6.62 14.67 -14.21
C PHE A 220 -7.40 15.73 -13.43
N VAL A 221 -8.70 15.91 -13.70
CA VAL A 221 -9.59 16.78 -12.91
C VAL A 221 -9.77 16.21 -11.49
N SER A 222 -9.72 17.08 -10.49
CA SER A 222 -9.95 16.69 -9.10
C SER A 222 -11.43 16.39 -8.86
N GLN A 223 -11.75 15.53 -7.90
CA GLN A 223 -13.16 15.18 -7.62
C GLN A 223 -14.03 16.39 -7.26
N GLN A 224 -13.41 17.46 -6.71
CA GLN A 224 -14.10 18.68 -6.30
C GLN A 224 -14.41 19.61 -7.47
N ASP A 225 -13.68 19.44 -8.58
CA ASP A 225 -13.80 20.27 -9.78
C ASP A 225 -14.64 19.58 -10.88
N LEU A 226 -15.13 18.36 -10.63
CA LEU A 226 -16.05 17.65 -11.52
C LEU A 226 -17.45 18.28 -11.45
N ALA A 227 -18.12 18.38 -12.60
CA ALA A 227 -19.49 18.86 -12.66
C ALA A 227 -20.46 17.94 -11.90
N GLU A 228 -21.60 18.48 -11.47
CA GLU A 228 -22.61 17.69 -10.75
C GLU A 228 -23.10 16.51 -11.63
N GLY A 229 -23.04 15.30 -11.08
CA GLY A 229 -23.36 14.06 -11.80
C GLY A 229 -22.17 13.42 -12.53
N GLU A 230 -20.99 14.05 -12.58
CA GLU A 230 -19.79 13.45 -13.15
C GLU A 230 -18.97 12.66 -12.12
N ALA A 231 -18.52 11.48 -12.54
CA ALA A 231 -17.61 10.65 -11.77
C ALA A 231 -16.24 10.56 -12.46
N ARG A 232 -15.18 10.50 -11.65
CA ARG A 232 -13.83 10.26 -12.17
C ARG A 232 -13.77 8.91 -12.87
N ILE A 233 -13.09 8.85 -14.01
CA ILE A 233 -12.83 7.58 -14.69
C ILE A 233 -11.96 6.71 -13.76
N PRO A 234 -12.39 5.48 -13.45
CA PRO A 234 -11.78 4.66 -12.39
C PRO A 234 -10.52 3.92 -12.90
N LEU A 235 -9.67 4.64 -13.63
CA LEU A 235 -8.35 4.19 -14.05
C LEU A 235 -7.35 4.41 -12.93
N LYS A 236 -6.50 3.41 -12.73
CA LYS A 236 -5.42 3.45 -11.74
C LYS A 236 -4.16 2.85 -12.33
N VAL A 237 -2.99 3.38 -11.94
CA VAL A 237 -1.70 2.75 -12.23
C VAL A 237 -1.28 1.85 -11.07
N ILE A 238 -1.00 0.58 -11.36
CA ILE A 238 -0.26 -0.33 -10.48
C ILE A 238 1.23 -0.17 -10.79
N HIS A 239 1.99 0.22 -9.78
CA HIS A 239 3.44 0.37 -9.89
C HIS A 239 4.12 -0.90 -9.37
N ILE A 240 4.61 -1.76 -10.27
CA ILE A 240 5.12 -3.10 -9.91
C ILE A 240 6.36 -3.07 -9.00
N ASN A 241 7.08 -1.95 -8.96
CA ASN A 241 8.27 -1.75 -8.13
C ASN A 241 7.96 -1.12 -6.76
N ARG A 242 6.69 -0.96 -6.40
CA ARG A 242 6.23 -0.39 -5.11
C ARG A 242 5.46 -1.42 -4.28
N CYS A 243 5.90 -2.68 -4.33
CA CYS A 243 5.31 -3.82 -3.62
C CYS A 243 3.76 -3.86 -3.65
N PRO A 244 3.11 -3.68 -4.82
CA PRO A 244 1.67 -3.63 -4.88
C PRO A 244 1.08 -4.98 -4.49
N VAL A 245 0.02 -4.95 -3.70
CA VAL A 245 -0.70 -6.15 -3.29
C VAL A 245 -1.74 -6.51 -4.34
N VAL A 246 -1.53 -7.67 -4.96
CA VAL A 246 -2.39 -8.21 -6.02
C VAL A 246 -2.64 -9.69 -5.77
N PHE A 247 -3.84 -10.16 -6.09
CA PHE A 247 -4.21 -11.57 -5.99
C PHE A 247 -5.03 -11.99 -7.22
N PRO A 248 -4.97 -13.26 -7.64
CA PRO A 248 -5.95 -13.76 -8.61
C PRO A 248 -7.37 -13.60 -8.06
N ALA A 249 -8.35 -13.36 -8.94
CA ALA A 249 -9.75 -13.22 -8.54
C ALA A 249 -10.27 -14.40 -7.69
N SER A 250 -9.71 -15.60 -7.87
CA SER A 250 -10.04 -16.78 -7.08
C SER A 250 -9.75 -16.64 -5.58
N ALA A 251 -8.91 -15.69 -5.15
CA ALA A 251 -8.65 -15.42 -3.74
C ALA A 251 -9.90 -14.96 -2.98
N LEU A 252 -10.93 -14.48 -3.69
CA LEU A 252 -12.22 -14.08 -3.14
C LEU A 252 -13.15 -15.26 -2.82
N LYS A 253 -12.90 -16.47 -3.36
CA LYS A 253 -13.82 -17.61 -3.22
C LYS A 253 -14.03 -18.06 -1.77
N ASP A 254 -13.03 -17.83 -0.92
CA ASP A 254 -13.06 -18.22 0.51
C ASP A 254 -13.20 -17.00 1.43
N VAL A 255 -13.60 -15.84 0.89
CA VAL A 255 -13.85 -14.64 1.67
C VAL A 255 -15.35 -14.54 1.89
N GLU A 256 -15.79 -14.57 3.14
CA GLU A 256 -17.19 -14.25 3.45
C GLU A 256 -17.51 -12.87 2.85
N GLY A 257 -18.64 -12.77 2.14
CA GLY A 257 -19.06 -11.57 1.41
C GLY A 257 -19.03 -10.29 2.25
N PRO A 258 -19.26 -9.10 1.65
CA PRO A 258 -19.00 -7.81 2.29
C PRO A 258 -19.54 -7.79 3.72
N ARG A 259 -18.62 -7.75 4.70
CA ARG A 259 -18.97 -7.51 6.09
C ARG A 259 -19.74 -6.21 6.11
N GLN A 260 -21.05 -6.31 6.31
CA GLN A 260 -21.94 -5.16 6.41
C GLN A 260 -21.42 -4.30 7.57
N VAL A 261 -20.65 -3.26 7.26
CA VAL A 261 -20.62 -2.08 8.11
C VAL A 261 -22.04 -1.55 8.03
N SER A 262 -22.74 -1.53 9.15
CA SER A 262 -24.17 -1.24 9.25
C SER A 262 -24.51 0.17 8.76
N THR A 263 -24.71 0.32 7.46
CA THR A 263 -25.45 1.42 6.83
C THR A 263 -26.27 0.81 5.69
N GLY A 264 -27.61 0.83 5.78
CA GLY A 264 -28.48 0.28 4.73
C GLY A 264 -28.47 1.12 3.44
N PRO A 265 -29.32 0.82 2.43
CA PRO A 265 -29.81 -0.48 1.99
C PRO A 265 -28.84 -1.14 0.98
N SER A 266 -28.84 -2.47 1.02
CA SER A 266 -28.12 -3.46 0.18
C SER A 266 -27.53 -2.99 -1.15
N LEU A 267 -26.19 -2.96 -1.23
CA LEU A 267 -25.45 -3.17 -2.48
C LEU A 267 -24.85 -4.58 -2.46
N ASN A 268 -25.58 -5.53 -3.05
CA ASN A 268 -25.06 -6.84 -3.40
C ASN A 268 -24.01 -6.70 -4.51
N ALA A 269 -22.78 -6.34 -4.14
CA ALA A 269 -21.68 -6.14 -5.09
C ALA A 269 -21.11 -7.45 -5.68
N TRP A 270 -21.70 -8.62 -5.37
CA TRP A 270 -21.20 -9.93 -5.80
C TRP A 270 -22.26 -10.88 -6.38
N ALA A 271 -23.45 -10.39 -6.73
CA ALA A 271 -24.53 -11.22 -7.28
C ALA A 271 -24.38 -11.60 -8.77
N TRP A 272 -23.18 -11.46 -9.36
CA TRP A 272 -22.93 -11.78 -10.77
C TRP A 272 -21.66 -12.63 -10.99
N MET A 273 -21.44 -13.60 -10.11
CA MET A 273 -20.63 -14.80 -10.38
C MET A 273 -21.47 -16.04 -10.08
#